data_AF-I5B5X7-F1
#
_entry.id   AF-I5B5X7-F1
#
_cell.length_a   1.000
_cell.length_b   1.000
_cell.length_c   1.000
_cell.angle_alpha   90.00
_cell.angle_beta   90.00
_cell.angle_gamma   90.00
#
_symmetry.space_group_name_H-M   'P 1'
#
loop_
_entity.id
_entity.type
_entity.pdbx_description
1 polymer ?
#
loop_
_entity_poly.entity_id
_entity_poly.type
_entity_poly.pdbx_seq_one_letter_code
_entity_poly.pdbx_strand_id
1 'polypeptide(L)'
;MILLDTHAAVWLASDQSKLSVEARKTISLHADKLHISVVSAWEISMLYRRKRLHLPIEPELYLDRMIKQHALNEVPLSRHIAQLSVRLPEIHNDPFDRLTESSLPYVRPMNGRCCPKTS
;
A
#
# COMPACT_ATOMS: atom_id res chain seq x y z
N MET A 1 12.66 0.13 -5.38
CA MET A 1 11.38 -0.55 -5.11
C MET A 1 10.49 0.44 -4.40
N ILE A 2 9.26 0.59 -4.87
CA ILE A 2 8.23 1.46 -4.27
C ILE A 2 7.05 0.57 -3.91
N LEU A 3 6.70 0.52 -2.64
CA LEU A 3 5.46 -0.10 -2.19
C LEU A 3 4.36 0.95 -2.21
N LEU A 4 3.31 0.68 -2.97
CA LEU A 4 2.12 1.52 -3.00
C LEU A 4 1.26 1.21 -1.77
N ASP A 5 0.85 2.26 -1.06
CA ASP A 5 -0.24 2.14 -0.09
C ASP A 5 -1.59 1.99 -0.81
N THR A 6 -2.63 1.66 -0.05
CA THR A 6 -3.99 1.41 -0.55
C THR A 6 -4.57 2.60 -1.33
N HIS A 7 -4.36 3.83 -0.85
CA HIS A 7 -4.89 5.02 -1.50
C HIS A 7 -4.13 5.35 -2.79
N ALA A 8 -2.80 5.24 -2.76
CA ALA A 8 -1.94 5.43 -3.92
C ALA A 8 -2.24 4.42 -5.02
N ALA A 9 -2.46 3.15 -4.68
CA ALA A 9 -2.85 2.12 -5.64
C ALA A 9 -4.22 2.42 -6.28
N VAL A 10 -5.22 2.79 -5.48
CA VAL A 10 -6.55 3.15 -6.00
C VAL A 10 -6.47 4.37 -6.91
N TRP A 11 -5.75 5.43 -6.52
CA TRP A 11 -5.61 6.63 -7.35
C TRP A 11 -4.79 6.39 -8.61
N LEU A 12 -3.75 5.55 -8.54
CA LEU A 12 -2.97 5.18 -9.72
C LEU A 12 -3.85 4.56 -10.82
N ALA A 13 -4.79 3.70 -10.42
CA ALA A 13 -5.69 2.97 -11.31
C ALA A 13 -6.96 3.74 -11.71
N SER A 14 -7.41 4.72 -10.91
CA SER A 14 -8.66 5.45 -11.16
C SER A 14 -8.47 6.91 -11.59
N ASP A 15 -7.71 7.69 -10.81
CA ASP A 15 -7.54 9.12 -11.01
C ASP A 15 -6.16 9.58 -10.50
N GLN A 16 -5.20 9.60 -11.41
CA GLN A 16 -3.82 10.01 -11.11
C GLN A 16 -3.71 11.49 -10.76
N SER A 17 -4.74 12.31 -11.00
CA SER A 17 -4.72 13.73 -10.61
C SER A 17 -4.68 13.90 -9.09
N LYS A 18 -5.24 12.93 -8.34
CA LYS A 18 -5.24 12.89 -6.87
C LYS A 18 -3.89 12.54 -6.26
N LEU A 19 -2.96 11.98 -7.03
CA LEU A 19 -1.57 11.82 -6.61
C LEU A 19 -0.88 13.18 -6.59
N SER A 20 0.02 13.41 -5.62
CA SER A 20 0.84 14.62 -5.65
C SER A 20 1.76 14.63 -6.88
N VAL A 21 2.26 15.81 -7.26
CA VAL A 21 3.19 15.94 -8.39
C VAL A 21 4.44 15.09 -8.15
N GLU A 22 4.94 15.08 -6.92
CA GLU A 22 6.09 14.29 -6.47
C GLU A 22 5.80 12.79 -6.54
N ALA A 23 4.60 12.37 -6.10
CA ALA A 23 4.19 10.97 -6.15
C ALA A 23 4.10 10.47 -7.60
N ARG A 24 3.46 11.23 -8.50
CA ARG A 24 3.42 10.92 -9.93
C ARG A 24 4.82 10.82 -10.53
N LYS A 25 5.68 11.81 -10.25
CA LYS A 25 7.06 11.81 -10.75
C LYS A 25 7.84 10.58 -10.28
N THR A 26 7.71 10.24 -8.99
CA THR A 26 8.39 9.10 -8.38
C THR A 26 7.89 7.77 -8.95
N ILE A 27 6.58 7.63 -9.14
CA ILE A 27 5.96 6.47 -9.78
C ILE A 27 6.46 6.32 -11.22
N SER A 28 6.44 7.40 -12.02
CA SER A 28 6.91 7.37 -13.41
C SER A 28 8.39 7.05 -13.54
N LEU A 29 9.24 7.53 -12.61
CA LEU A 29 10.69 7.25 -12.60
C LEU A 29 11.03 5.80 -12.23
N HIS A 30 10.10 5.09 -11.57
CA HIS A 30 10.32 3.76 -11.02
C HIS A 30 9.19 2.79 -11.41
N ALA A 31 8.61 2.98 -12.61
CA ALA A 31 7.47 2.22 -13.10
C ALA A 31 7.74 0.69 -13.15
N ASP A 32 8.99 0.29 -13.35
CA ASP A 32 9.47 -1.10 -13.37
C ASP A 32 9.63 -1.71 -11.96
N LYS A 33 9.52 -0.90 -10.91
CA LYS A 33 9.82 -1.27 -9.52
C LYS A 33 8.65 -0.97 -8.58
N LEU A 34 7.44 -0.87 -9.11
CA LEU A 34 6.21 -0.68 -8.35
C LEU A 34 5.74 -2.01 -7.75
N HIS A 35 5.32 -1.96 -6.49
CA HIS A 35 4.89 -3.11 -5.72
C HIS A 35 3.58 -2.80 -4.99
N ILE A 36 2.75 -3.81 -4.76
CA ILE A 36 1.55 -3.73 -3.92
C ILE A 36 1.57 -4.88 -2.91
N SER A 37 1.21 -4.61 -1.66
CA SER A 37 1.10 -5.67 -0.65
C SER A 37 -0.24 -6.38 -0.74
N VAL A 38 -0.28 -7.67 -0.41
CA VAL A 38 -1.57 -8.40 -0.27
C VAL A 38 -2.46 -7.80 0.83
N VAL A 39 -1.87 -7.06 1.77
CA VAL A 39 -2.61 -6.34 2.82
C VAL A 39 -3.39 -5.18 2.22
N SER A 40 -2.78 -4.44 1.30
CA SER A 40 -3.45 -3.36 0.56
C SER A 40 -4.57 -3.91 -0.34
N ALA A 41 -4.35 -5.05 -0.99
CA ALA A 41 -5.39 -5.75 -1.76
C ALA A 41 -6.59 -6.17 -0.88
N TRP A 42 -6.30 -6.70 0.32
CA TRP A 42 -7.32 -7.01 1.32
C TRP A 42 -8.08 -5.76 1.79
N GLU A 43 -7.38 -4.65 2.03
CA GLU A 43 -7.98 -3.39 2.46
C GLU A 43 -8.93 -2.83 1.39
N ILE A 44 -8.53 -2.85 0.11
CA ILE A 44 -9.39 -2.47 -1.02
C ILE A 44 -10.68 -3.29 -1.01
N SER A 45 -10.55 -4.61 -0.89
CA SER A 45 -11.69 -5.53 -0.88
C SER A 45 -12.60 -5.29 0.33
N MET A 46 -12.02 -5.01 1.49
CA MET A 46 -12.76 -4.68 2.71
C MET A 46 -13.50 -3.34 2.60
N LEU A 47 -12.84 -2.30 2.07
CA LEU A 47 -13.45 -0.98 1.85
C LEU A 47 -14.60 -1.05 0.85
N TYR A 48 -14.45 -1.84 -0.22
CA TYR A 48 -15.51 -2.14 -1.16
C TYR A 48 -16.70 -2.82 -0.47
N ARG A 49 -16.44 -3.89 0.29
CA ARG A 49 -17.49 -4.61 1.06
C ARG A 49 -18.23 -3.69 2.04
N ARG A 50 -17.52 -2.74 2.66
CA ARG A 50 -18.08 -1.75 3.58
C ARG A 50 -18.75 -0.57 2.86
N LYS A 51 -18.83 -0.56 1.53
CA LYS A 51 -19.35 0.55 0.70
C LYS A 51 -18.64 1.88 0.95
N ARG A 52 -17.39 1.83 1.42
CA ARG A 52 -16.52 3.01 1.63
C ARG A 52 -15.66 3.32 0.41
N LEU A 53 -15.52 2.35 -0.50
CA LEU A 53 -14.87 2.49 -1.79
C LEU A 53 -15.82 2.00 -2.88
N HIS A 54 -16.06 2.84 -3.88
CA HIS A 54 -16.85 2.47 -5.04
C HIS A 54 -15.90 2.08 -6.18
N LEU A 55 -15.98 0.83 -6.62
CA LEU A 55 -15.23 0.32 -7.77
C LEU A 55 -16.20 0.05 -8.92
N PRO A 56 -15.76 0.24 -10.18
CA PRO A 56 -16.61 -0.02 -11.34
C PRO A 56 -16.89 -1.51 -11.57
N ILE A 57 -16.11 -2.38 -10.95
CA ILE A 57 -16.18 -3.86 -11.03
C ILE A 57 -15.79 -4.46 -9.67
N GLU A 58 -15.95 -5.78 -9.52
CA GLU A 58 -15.54 -6.50 -8.32
C GLU A 58 -14.04 -6.31 -7.99
N PRO A 59 -13.65 -6.24 -6.70
CA PRO A 59 -12.28 -5.98 -6.28
C PRO A 59 -11.24 -6.90 -6.88
N GLU A 60 -11.53 -8.21 -7.00
CA GLU A 60 -10.62 -9.20 -7.58
C GLU A 60 -10.24 -8.83 -9.02
N LEU A 61 -11.25 -8.61 -9.88
CA LEU A 61 -11.03 -8.21 -11.27
C LEU A 61 -10.37 -6.83 -11.38
N TYR A 62 -10.70 -5.92 -10.46
CA TYR A 62 -10.09 -4.59 -10.41
C TYR A 62 -8.59 -4.67 -10.10
N LEU A 63 -8.22 -5.45 -9.09
CA LEU A 63 -6.83 -5.67 -8.67
C LEU A 63 -6.03 -6.35 -9.79
N ASP A 64 -6.57 -7.40 -10.41
CA ASP A 64 -5.91 -8.10 -11.52
C ASP A 64 -5.60 -7.16 -12.69
N ARG A 65 -6.57 -6.31 -13.05
CA ARG A 65 -6.38 -5.31 -14.12
C ARG A 65 -5.33 -4.28 -13.74
N MET A 66 -5.40 -3.76 -12.52
CA MET A 66 -4.44 -2.77 -12.02
C MET A 66 -3.01 -3.35 -12.00
N ILE A 67 -2.84 -4.56 -11.48
CA ILE A 67 -1.56 -5.25 -11.41
C ILE A 67 -0.97 -5.43 -12.81
N LYS A 68 -1.77 -5.91 -13.77
CA LYS A 68 -1.33 -6.07 -15.16
C LYS A 68 -1.03 -4.74 -15.85
N GLN A 69 -1.90 -3.74 -15.69
CA GLN A 69 -1.79 -2.46 -16.38
C GLN A 69 -0.58 -1.64 -15.92
N HIS A 70 -0.26 -1.71 -14.63
CA HIS A 70 0.84 -0.95 -14.03
C HIS A 70 2.09 -1.80 -13.74
N ALA A 71 2.14 -3.03 -14.24
CA ALA A 71 3.22 -3.99 -14.02
C ALA A 71 3.62 -4.09 -12.52
N LEU A 72 2.62 -4.12 -11.63
CA LEU A 72 2.85 -4.16 -10.20
C LEU A 72 3.37 -5.54 -9.79
N ASN A 73 4.33 -5.55 -8.87
CA ASN A 73 4.79 -6.78 -8.23
C ASN A 73 4.06 -6.97 -6.91
N GLU A 74 3.40 -8.11 -6.72
CA GLU A 74 2.72 -8.39 -5.46
C GLU A 74 3.70 -8.84 -4.38
N VAL A 75 3.58 -8.28 -3.17
CA VAL A 75 4.35 -8.67 -2.00
C VAL A 75 3.49 -9.57 -1.10
N PRO A 76 3.81 -10.86 -1.00
CA PRO A 76 3.03 -11.80 -0.19
C PRO A 76 3.23 -11.54 1.30
N LEU A 77 2.16 -11.75 2.09
CA LEU A 77 2.24 -11.72 3.54
C LEU A 77 2.85 -13.03 4.04
N SER A 78 4.12 -12.97 4.44
CA SER A 78 4.81 -14.11 5.04
C SER A 78 4.64 -14.13 6.56
N ARG A 79 4.83 -15.31 7.17
CA ARG A 79 4.92 -15.46 8.65
C ARG A 79 5.94 -14.47 9.25
N HIS A 80 7.04 -14.23 8.55
CA HIS A 80 8.08 -13.33 9.04
C HIS A 80 7.59 -11.87 9.10
N ILE A 81 6.92 -11.40 8.04
CA ILE A 81 6.30 -10.07 7.98
C ILE A 81 5.27 -9.92 9.11
N ALA A 82 4.40 -10.92 9.30
CA ALA A 82 3.40 -10.91 10.37
C ALA A 82 4.02 -10.86 11.79
N GLN A 83 5.17 -11.50 12.00
CA GLN A 83 5.88 -11.45 13.29
C GLN A 83 6.68 -10.14 13.49
N LEU A 84 7.15 -9.53 12.40
CA LEU A 84 7.82 -8.23 12.46
C LEU A 84 6.84 -7.10 12.76
N SER A 85 5.61 -7.16 12.23
CA SER A 85 4.61 -6.10 12.43
C SER A 85 4.27 -5.85 13.91
N VAL A 86 4.30 -6.90 14.75
CA VAL A 86 4.06 -6.79 16.20
C VAL A 86 5.28 -6.32 16.99
N ARG A 87 6.46 -6.26 16.36
CA ARG A 87 7.71 -5.77 16.95
C ARG A 87 7.96 -4.30 16.63
N LEU A 88 7.21 -3.73 15.67
CA LEU A 88 7.20 -2.30 15.43
C LEU A 88 6.57 -1.61 16.65
N PRO A 89 7.08 -0.44 17.07
CA PRO A 89 6.45 0.32 18.13
C PRO A 89 5.00 0.65 17.77
N GLU A 90 4.19 0.83 18.79
CA GLU A 90 2.78 1.20 18.68
C GLU A 90 2.62 2.67 18.25
N ILE A 91 3.18 3.03 17.10
CA ILE A 91 2.97 4.33 16.44
C ILE A 91 1.65 4.31 15.68
N HIS A 92 1.26 3.13 15.16
CA HIS A 92 0.01 2.89 14.47
C HIS A 92 -0.94 2.06 15.35
N ASN A 93 -2.15 2.59 15.56
CA ASN A 93 -3.24 1.88 16.24
C ASN A 93 -3.82 0.76 15.38
N ASP A 94 -3.69 0.83 14.06
CA ASP A 94 -4.18 -0.19 13.14
C ASP A 94 -3.11 -1.29 12.92
N PRO A 95 -3.41 -2.57 13.24
CA PRO A 95 -2.50 -3.67 12.96
C PRO A 95 -2.18 -3.86 11.47
N PHE A 96 -3.05 -3.43 10.56
CA PHE A 96 -2.84 -3.55 9.11
C PHE A 96 -1.85 -2.53 8.56
N ASP A 97 -1.78 -1.34 9.15
CA ASP A 97 -0.71 -0.36 8.86
C ASP A 97 0.65 -0.97 9.18
N ARG A 98 0.77 -1.61 10.36
CA ARG A 98 2.01 -2.27 10.78
C ARG A 98 2.38 -3.44 9.87
N LEU A 99 1.39 -4.18 9.35
CA LEU A 99 1.64 -5.24 8.37
C LEU A 99 2.17 -4.66 7.06
N THR A 100 1.60 -3.57 6.56
CA THR A 100 2.07 -2.88 5.35
C THR A 100 3.50 -2.35 5.53
N GLU A 101 3.80 -1.72 6.67
CA GLU A 101 5.15 -1.26 7.00
C GLU A 101 6.17 -2.40 7.07
N SER A 102 5.81 -3.51 7.71
CA SER A 102 6.66 -4.70 7.81
C SER A 102 6.88 -5.41 6.47
N SER A 103 6.06 -5.11 5.45
CA SER A 103 6.18 -5.63 4.09
C SER A 103 7.27 -4.90 3.29
N LEU A 104 7.79 -3.78 3.79
CA LEU A 104 8.93 -3.10 3.18
C LEU A 104 10.22 -3.90 3.45
N PRO A 105 11.08 -4.10 2.43
CA PRO A 105 12.31 -4.88 2.52
C PRO A 105 13.39 -4.21 3.39
N TYR A 106 13.10 -3.02 3.94
CA TYR A 106 14.02 -2.22 4.72
C TYR A 106 13.33 -1.78 6.01
N VAL A 107 13.34 -2.66 7.01
CA VAL A 107 13.07 -2.28 8.41
C VAL A 107 14.07 -1.17 8.74
N ARG A 108 13.62 0.09 8.76
CA ARG A 108 14.49 1.20 9.19
C ARG A 108 14.99 0.87 10.60
N PRO A 109 16.29 1.04 10.90
CA PRO A 109 16.71 1.11 12.28
C PRO A 109 15.93 2.26 12.94
N MET A 110 15.22 1.92 14.01
CA MET A 110 14.52 2.84 14.91
C MET A 110 15.51 3.84 15.50
N ASN A 111 15.88 4.87 14.74
CA ASN A 111 16.58 6.03 15.27
C ASN A 111 15.77 7.28 14.94
N GLY A 112 14.91 7.62 15.91
CA GLY A 112 14.68 8.98 16.37
C GLY A 112 14.31 10.02 15.33
N ARG A 113 13.02 10.39 15.38
CA ARG A 113 12.37 11.58 14.80
C ARG A 113 11.85 11.40 13.37
N CYS A 114 10.52 11.34 13.24
CA CYS A 114 9.85 12.18 12.25
C CYS A 114 8.38 12.40 12.60
N CYS A 115 8.03 13.70 12.59
CA CYS A 115 6.79 14.44 12.71
C CYS A 115 5.49 13.77 13.20
N PRO A 116 4.76 14.43 14.13
CA PRO A 116 3.41 14.05 14.52
C PRO A 116 2.45 14.37 13.38
N LYS A 117 1.68 13.39 12.91
CA LYS A 117 0.42 13.68 12.24
C LYS A 117 -0.65 13.74 13.33
N THR A 118 -1.02 14.96 13.68
CA THR A 118 -2.12 15.31 14.57
C THR A 118 -3.46 14.85 14.01
N SER A 119 -4.24 14.22 14.90
CA SER A 119 -5.71 14.18 15.05
C SER A 119 -6.59 13.98 13.82
#